data_AF-A0A4Q4ZDF0-F1
#
_entry.id   AF-A0A4Q4ZDF0-F1
#
_cell.length_a   1.000
_cell.length_b   1.000
_cell.length_c   1.000
_cell.angle_alpha   90.00
_cell.angle_beta   90.00
_cell.angle_gamma   90.00
#
_symmetry.space_group_name_H-M   'P 1'
#
loop_
_entity.id
_entity.type
_entity.pdbx_description
1 polymer ?
#
loop_
_entity_poly.entity_id
_entity_poly.type
_entity_poly.pdbx_seq_one_letter_code
_entity_poly.pdbx_strand_id
1 'polypeptide(L)'
;MPRTRVTRRVALLTAVAVAVVGVAAAVGYVVWPKGSDFERAAGLLPAETLRVSWTDWSRLRAESDMADPAGTGEPEFLSELADRDLAVSSLAASAPALRKNLGFDPAAADWEILGQGRGGMVLVLKVSDDTDLGTVATHYEEAGFMRPDDDPMSGGVWKGGPDVVAGLDGLGSPELQHVAFLEDEGLLLSSDNAGYLESAVPFATGDEDGLDLSHLAGPAGDPLAAVALAKDLACEELSMASADPDAQAQADQLVDQAGGVDPVTGYLVAIGPDRSLTVVLDFENDDQAEQNARSRKALAGAEDPGQLLAYDELFDLDDVEADGHTVVLTGTAHLANAPLSNLSSGPVLLASC
;
A
#
# COMPACT_ATOMS: atom_id res chain seq x y z
N MET A 1 -9.43 8.21 -68.10
CA MET A 1 -9.08 8.13 -66.67
C MET A 1 -8.27 6.87 -66.43
N PRO A 2 -6.96 6.97 -66.11
CA PRO A 2 -6.12 5.79 -65.91
C PRO A 2 -6.41 5.21 -64.53
N ARG A 3 -6.96 3.99 -64.48
CA ARG A 3 -7.05 3.20 -63.24
C ARG A 3 -5.63 2.82 -62.83
N THR A 4 -5.10 3.48 -61.82
CA THR A 4 -3.86 3.10 -61.13
C THR A 4 -4.00 1.65 -60.68
N ARG A 5 -3.31 0.73 -61.36
CA ARG A 5 -3.13 -0.64 -60.89
C ARG A 5 -2.25 -0.56 -59.65
N VAL A 6 -2.85 -0.42 -58.47
CA VAL A 6 -2.17 -0.72 -57.23
C VAL A 6 -1.73 -2.17 -57.35
N THR A 7 -0.43 -2.37 -57.60
CA THR A 7 0.14 -3.69 -57.80
C THR A 7 -0.15 -4.52 -56.57
N ARG A 8 -0.66 -5.75 -56.71
CA ARG A 8 -1.01 -6.67 -55.61
C ARG A 8 0.03 -6.71 -54.48
N ARG A 9 1.31 -6.50 -54.81
CA ARG A 9 2.43 -6.39 -53.87
C ARG A 9 2.30 -5.23 -52.88
N VAL A 10 1.88 -4.06 -53.34
CA VAL A 10 1.65 -2.88 -52.48
C VAL A 10 0.48 -3.15 -51.54
N ALA A 11 -0.63 -3.70 -52.06
CA ALA A 11 -1.78 -4.07 -51.22
C ALA A 11 -1.41 -5.14 -50.17
N LEU A 12 -0.61 -6.14 -50.54
CA LEU A 12 -0.15 -7.18 -49.62
C LEU A 12 0.79 -6.61 -48.54
N LEU A 13 1.74 -5.75 -48.93
CA LEU A 13 2.67 -5.11 -48.00
C LEU A 13 1.95 -4.18 -47.02
N THR A 14 0.96 -3.42 -47.50
CA THR A 14 0.13 -2.59 -46.62
C THR A 14 -0.69 -3.45 -45.66
N ALA A 15 -1.28 -4.56 -46.11
CA ALA A 15 -2.04 -5.47 -45.25
C ALA A 15 -1.15 -6.12 -44.16
N VAL A 16 0.06 -6.55 -44.52
CA VAL A 16 1.03 -7.12 -43.57
C VAL A 16 1.49 -6.06 -42.56
N ALA A 17 1.79 -4.83 -43.01
CA ALA A 17 2.19 -3.76 -42.11
C ALA A 17 1.08 -3.40 -41.11
N VAL A 18 -0.18 -3.32 -41.57
CA VAL A 18 -1.33 -3.08 -40.70
C VAL A 18 -1.53 -4.23 -39.70
N ALA A 19 -1.35 -5.48 -40.12
CA ALA A 19 -1.45 -6.63 -39.23
C ALA A 19 -0.34 -6.62 -38.16
N VAL A 20 0.91 -6.31 -38.53
CA VAL A 20 2.02 -6.22 -37.57
C VAL A 20 1.82 -5.08 -36.58
N VAL A 21 1.39 -3.90 -37.04
CA VAL A 21 1.05 -2.78 -36.15
C VAL A 21 -0.13 -3.12 -35.25
N GLY A 22 -1.16 -3.80 -35.77
CA GLY A 22 -2.31 -4.26 -34.98
C GLY A 22 -1.92 -5.26 -33.90
N VAL A 23 -1.05 -6.22 -34.21
CA VAL A 23 -0.53 -7.20 -33.24
C VAL A 23 0.38 -6.52 -32.22
N ALA A 24 1.27 -5.61 -32.63
CA ALA A 24 2.12 -4.87 -31.72
C ALA A 24 1.31 -3.94 -30.79
N ALA A 25 0.23 -3.33 -31.28
CA ALA A 25 -0.68 -2.53 -30.46
C ALA A 25 -1.51 -3.41 -29.51
N ALA A 26 -1.96 -4.59 -29.95
CA ALA A 26 -2.68 -5.53 -29.10
C ALA A 26 -1.79 -6.13 -28.01
N VAL A 27 -0.57 -6.54 -28.36
CA VAL A 27 0.44 -6.99 -27.39
C VAL A 27 0.83 -5.83 -26.48
N GLY A 28 1.05 -4.65 -27.03
CA GLY A 28 1.30 -3.44 -26.23
C GLY A 28 0.17 -3.13 -25.27
N TYR A 29 -1.09 -3.28 -25.66
CA TYR A 29 -2.26 -3.04 -24.80
C TYR A 29 -2.50 -4.15 -23.75
N VAL A 30 -2.19 -5.41 -24.09
CA VAL A 30 -2.36 -6.57 -23.19
C VAL A 30 -1.18 -6.71 -22.22
N VAL A 31 0.02 -6.26 -22.62
CA VAL A 31 1.26 -6.33 -21.82
C VAL A 31 1.59 -5.00 -21.14
N TRP A 32 0.86 -3.91 -21.44
CA TRP A 32 0.98 -2.70 -20.64
C TRP A 32 0.51 -3.02 -19.22
N PRO A 33 1.35 -2.84 -18.19
CA PRO A 33 0.90 -3.01 -16.82
C PRO A 33 -0.23 -2.01 -16.61
N LYS A 34 -1.44 -2.52 -16.39
CA LYS A 34 -2.52 -1.69 -15.87
C LYS A 34 -2.24 -1.60 -14.37
N GLY A 35 -1.85 -0.41 -13.92
CA GLY A 35 -1.59 -0.10 -12.52
C GLY A 35 -0.16 -0.35 -12.02
N SER A 36 0.15 0.22 -10.87
CA SER A 36 1.38 0.03 -10.09
C SER A 36 1.44 -1.34 -9.41
N ASP A 37 2.60 -1.73 -8.87
CA ASP A 37 2.70 -2.92 -8.00
C ASP A 37 1.81 -2.78 -6.77
N PHE A 38 1.77 -1.58 -6.19
CA PHE A 38 0.92 -1.26 -5.06
C PHE A 38 -0.58 -1.41 -5.41
N GLU A 39 -1.03 -0.88 -6.55
CA GLU A 39 -2.43 -1.04 -7.00
C GLU A 39 -2.79 -2.51 -7.24
N ARG A 40 -1.88 -3.30 -7.83
CA ARG A 40 -2.08 -4.74 -8.02
C ARG A 40 -2.16 -5.49 -6.69
N ALA A 41 -1.27 -5.18 -5.75
CA ALA A 41 -1.24 -5.84 -4.46
C ALA A 41 -2.48 -5.49 -3.61
N ALA A 42 -2.99 -4.26 -3.69
CA ALA A 42 -4.26 -3.88 -3.08
C ALA A 42 -5.41 -4.76 -3.57
N GLY A 43 -5.43 -5.11 -4.86
CA GLY A 43 -6.42 -6.03 -5.43
C GLY A 43 -6.38 -7.47 -4.90
N LEU A 44 -5.35 -7.85 -4.14
CA LEU A 44 -5.27 -9.17 -3.47
C LEU A 44 -5.95 -9.15 -2.09
N LEU A 45 -6.31 -7.98 -1.59
CA LEU A 45 -6.98 -7.81 -0.30
C LEU A 45 -8.50 -7.96 -0.46
N PRO A 46 -9.22 -8.41 0.59
CA PRO A 46 -10.67 -8.43 0.60
C PRO A 46 -11.28 -7.06 0.30
N ALA A 47 -12.38 -7.03 -0.46
CA ALA A 47 -13.03 -5.78 -0.91
C ALA A 47 -13.59 -4.90 0.24
N GLU A 48 -13.81 -5.47 1.42
CA GLU A 48 -14.22 -4.76 2.63
C GLU A 48 -13.07 -4.20 3.46
N THR A 49 -11.83 -4.34 3.01
CA THR A 49 -10.65 -3.71 3.62
C THR A 49 -10.86 -2.20 3.74
N LEU A 50 -10.51 -1.66 4.90
CA LEU A 50 -10.67 -0.25 5.25
C LEU A 50 -9.33 0.46 5.45
N ARG A 51 -8.30 -0.23 5.94
CA ARG A 51 -6.96 0.31 6.07
C ARG A 51 -5.98 -0.56 5.31
N VAL A 52 -5.09 0.07 4.56
CA VAL A 52 -4.00 -0.58 3.83
C VAL A 52 -2.69 0.02 4.26
N SER A 53 -1.69 -0.82 4.48
CA SER A 53 -0.30 -0.40 4.61
C SER A 53 0.55 -1.16 3.58
N TRP A 54 1.48 -0.46 2.93
CA TRP A 54 2.30 -0.97 1.83
C TRP A 54 3.78 -0.69 2.08
N THR A 55 4.63 -1.65 1.75
CA THR A 55 6.10 -1.51 1.76
C THR A 55 6.69 -2.23 0.55
N ASP A 56 7.35 -1.48 -0.34
CA ASP A 56 8.13 -2.05 -1.44
C ASP A 56 9.56 -2.35 -0.98
N TRP A 57 9.73 -3.52 -0.37
CA TRP A 57 10.99 -3.99 0.15
C TRP A 57 12.09 -4.04 -0.92
N SER A 58 11.75 -4.45 -2.15
CA SER A 58 12.70 -4.53 -3.26
C SER A 58 13.28 -3.17 -3.64
N ARG A 59 12.44 -2.13 -3.74
CA ARG A 59 12.88 -0.78 -4.05
C ARG A 59 13.58 -0.12 -2.87
N LEU A 60 13.13 -0.35 -1.65
CA LEU A 60 13.83 0.13 -0.46
C LEU A 60 15.27 -0.42 -0.38
N ARG A 61 15.47 -1.70 -0.71
CA ARG A 61 16.82 -2.27 -0.83
C ARG A 61 17.62 -1.62 -1.96
N ALA A 62 16.99 -1.35 -3.11
CA ALA A 62 17.65 -0.72 -4.25
C ALA A 62 18.07 0.74 -3.98
N GLU A 63 17.33 1.45 -3.13
CA GLU A 63 17.61 2.82 -2.69
C GLU A 63 18.63 2.90 -1.54
N SER A 64 18.98 1.76 -0.93
CA SER A 64 19.97 1.71 0.15
C SER A 64 21.38 1.63 -0.41
N ASP A 65 22.30 2.39 0.20
CA ASP A 65 23.73 2.30 -0.10
C ASP A 65 24.41 1.07 0.56
N MET A 66 23.64 0.24 1.28
CA MET A 66 24.14 -0.94 1.97
C MET A 66 24.44 -2.09 1.00
N ALA A 67 25.53 -2.81 1.25
CA ALA A 67 25.94 -3.93 0.40
C ALA A 67 25.06 -5.18 0.54
N ASP A 68 24.41 -5.36 1.70
CA ASP A 68 23.61 -6.54 2.03
C ASP A 68 22.45 -6.20 2.99
N PRO A 69 21.48 -5.38 2.55
CA PRO A 69 20.43 -4.82 3.41
C PRO A 69 19.43 -5.86 3.94
N ALA A 70 19.37 -7.05 3.35
CA ALA A 70 18.51 -8.17 3.80
C ALA A 70 19.29 -9.36 4.37
N GLY A 71 20.60 -9.17 4.62
CA GLY A 71 21.45 -10.18 5.19
C GLY A 71 22.18 -9.63 6.41
N THR A 72 23.49 -9.50 6.29
CA THR A 72 24.35 -9.05 7.40
C THR A 72 24.15 -7.60 7.82
N GLY A 73 23.60 -6.75 6.95
CA GLY A 73 23.31 -5.34 7.23
C GLY A 73 21.83 -5.06 7.56
N GLU A 74 20.99 -6.08 7.72
CA GLU A 74 19.56 -5.89 8.02
C GLU A 74 19.29 -4.99 9.25
N PRO A 75 19.94 -5.16 10.41
CA PRO A 75 19.64 -4.34 11.57
C PRO A 75 19.85 -2.84 11.32
N GLU A 76 20.94 -2.50 10.61
CA GLU A 76 21.23 -1.13 10.20
C GLU A 76 20.23 -0.65 9.13
N PHE A 77 19.86 -1.50 8.17
CA PHE A 77 18.88 -1.18 7.13
C PHE A 77 17.52 -0.86 7.74
N LEU A 78 17.00 -1.70 8.63
CA LEU A 78 15.73 -1.46 9.33
C LEU A 78 15.78 -0.20 10.20
N SER A 79 16.93 0.09 10.82
CA SER A 79 17.13 1.35 11.54
C SER A 79 17.10 2.56 10.59
N GLU A 80 17.73 2.47 9.41
CA GLU A 80 17.69 3.53 8.39
C GLU A 80 16.25 3.78 7.92
N LEU A 81 15.48 2.72 7.68
CA LEU A 81 14.08 2.84 7.27
C LEU A 81 13.22 3.49 8.36
N ALA A 82 13.45 3.15 9.62
CA ALA A 82 12.75 3.79 10.75
C ALA A 82 13.11 5.28 10.86
N ASP A 83 14.40 5.64 10.73
CA ASP A 83 14.86 7.03 10.75
C ASP A 83 14.32 7.85 9.56
N ARG A 84 14.02 7.17 8.44
CA ARG A 84 13.45 7.75 7.23
C ARG A 84 11.92 7.74 7.21
N ASP A 85 11.29 7.21 8.26
CA ASP A 85 9.83 7.05 8.35
C ASP A 85 9.22 6.23 7.20
N LEU A 86 9.95 5.18 6.80
CA LEU A 86 9.54 4.20 5.79
C LEU A 86 9.21 2.83 6.41
N ALA A 87 9.26 2.72 7.75
CA ALA A 87 8.97 1.51 8.50
C ALA A 87 7.45 1.27 8.68
N VAL A 88 6.73 1.19 7.56
CA VAL A 88 5.26 0.94 7.53
C VAL A 88 4.92 -0.55 7.63
N SER A 89 5.89 -1.41 7.35
CA SER A 89 5.76 -2.86 7.49
C SER A 89 5.35 -3.26 8.90
N SER A 90 4.41 -4.20 9.00
CA SER A 90 4.01 -4.79 10.28
C SER A 90 5.02 -5.83 10.76
N LEU A 91 5.81 -6.41 9.83
CA LEU A 91 6.77 -7.47 10.11
C LEU A 91 8.20 -6.98 10.39
N ALA A 92 8.56 -5.74 10.05
CA ALA A 92 9.92 -5.23 10.18
C ALA A 92 10.53 -5.45 11.58
N ALA A 93 9.77 -5.13 12.64
CA ALA A 93 10.22 -5.32 14.02
C ALA A 93 10.40 -6.80 14.41
N SER A 94 9.76 -7.72 13.69
CA SER A 94 9.81 -9.17 13.91
C SER A 94 10.84 -9.87 13.03
N ALA A 95 11.51 -9.18 12.10
CA ALA A 95 12.40 -9.79 11.12
C ALA A 95 13.47 -10.74 11.73
N PRO A 96 14.19 -10.36 12.83
CA PRO A 96 15.15 -11.28 13.45
C PRO A 96 14.52 -12.57 13.98
N ALA A 97 13.30 -12.48 14.52
CA ALA A 97 12.57 -13.60 15.08
C ALA A 97 11.91 -14.46 13.99
N LEU A 98 11.40 -13.86 12.91
CA LEU A 98 10.92 -14.55 11.73
C LEU A 98 12.03 -15.40 11.09
N ARG A 99 13.21 -14.80 10.89
CA ARG A 99 14.36 -15.51 10.34
C ARG A 99 14.78 -16.68 11.22
N LYS A 100 14.85 -16.46 12.53
CA LYS A 100 15.27 -17.47 13.51
C LYS A 100 14.29 -18.64 13.59
N ASN A 101 13.00 -18.37 13.64
CA ASN A 101 11.99 -19.36 13.99
C ASN A 101 11.28 -19.95 12.75
N LEU A 102 11.15 -19.20 11.67
CA LEU A 102 10.35 -19.55 10.49
C LEU A 102 11.17 -19.53 9.19
N GLY A 103 12.43 -19.07 9.24
CA GLY A 103 13.39 -19.20 8.15
C GLY A 103 13.16 -18.27 6.96
N PHE A 104 12.40 -17.18 7.14
CA PHE A 104 12.27 -16.12 6.15
C PHE A 104 12.46 -14.75 6.78
N ASP A 105 12.73 -13.77 5.94
CA ASP A 105 12.99 -12.38 6.33
C ASP A 105 12.07 -11.45 5.50
N PRO A 106 11.20 -10.65 6.14
CA PRO A 106 10.35 -9.70 5.42
C PRO A 106 11.17 -8.68 4.63
N ALA A 107 12.33 -8.26 5.14
CA ALA A 107 13.21 -7.31 4.46
C ALA A 107 13.88 -7.92 3.22
N ALA A 108 13.77 -9.24 2.98
CA ALA A 108 14.21 -9.93 1.76
C ALA A 108 13.08 -10.13 0.73
N ALA A 109 11.83 -9.90 1.11
CA ALA A 109 10.66 -10.04 0.23
C ALA A 109 10.66 -9.00 -0.90
N ASP A 110 9.84 -9.20 -1.93
CA ASP A 110 9.68 -8.17 -2.97
C ASP A 110 8.85 -7.00 -2.43
N TRP A 111 7.70 -7.30 -1.83
CA TRP A 111 6.83 -6.32 -1.21
C TRP A 111 5.95 -6.94 -0.13
N GLU A 112 5.39 -6.07 0.71
CA GLU A 112 4.46 -6.39 1.79
C GLU A 112 3.23 -5.47 1.69
N ILE A 113 2.03 -6.05 1.85
CA ILE A 113 0.80 -5.30 2.01
C ILE A 113 -0.03 -5.86 3.15
N LEU A 114 -0.52 -5.00 4.03
CA LEU A 114 -1.46 -5.36 5.11
C LEU A 114 -2.80 -4.71 4.83
N GLY A 115 -3.86 -5.51 4.77
CA GLY A 115 -5.24 -5.06 4.75
C GLY A 115 -5.90 -5.28 6.11
N GLN A 116 -6.62 -4.28 6.60
CA GLN A 116 -7.41 -4.38 7.83
C GLN A 116 -8.85 -3.97 7.55
N GLY A 117 -9.79 -4.86 7.89
CA GLY A 117 -11.22 -4.60 7.88
C GLY A 117 -11.82 -4.70 9.28
N ARG A 118 -13.14 -4.56 9.39
CA ARG A 118 -13.84 -4.73 10.68
C ARG A 118 -13.85 -6.18 11.18
N GLY A 119 -13.59 -7.14 10.29
CA GLY A 119 -13.63 -8.57 10.58
C GLY A 119 -12.29 -9.20 10.98
N GLY A 120 -11.17 -8.52 10.72
CA GLY A 120 -9.82 -9.04 10.93
C GLY A 120 -8.81 -8.31 10.05
N MET A 121 -7.58 -8.81 10.03
CA MET A 121 -6.52 -8.33 9.14
C MET A 121 -5.90 -9.47 8.33
N VAL A 122 -5.42 -9.15 7.13
CA VAL A 122 -4.63 -10.06 6.31
C VAL A 122 -3.38 -9.35 5.82
N LEU A 123 -2.24 -9.94 6.12
CA LEU A 123 -0.97 -9.59 5.53
C LEU A 123 -0.77 -10.45 4.29
N VAL A 124 -0.36 -9.85 3.18
CA VAL A 124 0.12 -10.56 1.99
C VAL A 124 1.56 -10.13 1.75
N LEU A 125 2.45 -11.12 1.72
CA LEU A 125 3.88 -10.93 1.47
C LEU A 125 4.23 -11.63 0.15
N LYS A 126 4.74 -10.87 -0.82
CA LYS A 126 5.36 -11.45 -2.01
C LYS A 126 6.81 -11.76 -1.70
N VAL A 127 7.12 -13.03 -1.51
CA VAL A 127 8.51 -13.44 -1.25
C VAL A 127 9.33 -13.35 -2.53
N SER A 128 10.63 -13.14 -2.36
CA SER A 128 11.59 -13.20 -3.47
C SER A 128 11.54 -14.56 -4.18
N ASP A 129 11.77 -14.57 -5.49
CA ASP A 129 11.88 -15.78 -6.30
C ASP A 129 12.95 -16.78 -5.81
N ASP A 130 13.91 -16.32 -5.00
CA ASP A 130 14.94 -17.17 -4.37
C ASP A 130 14.45 -17.87 -3.07
N THR A 131 13.25 -17.53 -2.58
CA THR A 131 12.68 -18.07 -1.35
C THR A 131 11.91 -19.36 -1.64
N ASP A 132 12.33 -20.46 -1.02
CA ASP A 132 11.61 -21.74 -1.07
C ASP A 132 10.48 -21.76 -0.04
N LEU A 133 9.25 -21.48 -0.50
CA LEU A 133 8.05 -21.49 0.34
C LEU A 133 7.76 -22.87 0.95
N GLY A 134 8.15 -23.98 0.31
CA GLY A 134 8.02 -25.31 0.88
C GLY A 134 8.93 -25.51 2.10
N THR A 135 10.15 -24.95 2.05
CA THR A 135 11.05 -24.91 3.21
C THR A 135 10.48 -24.03 4.33
N VAL A 136 9.93 -22.85 3.99
CA VAL A 136 9.26 -21.98 4.98
C VAL A 136 8.06 -22.69 5.64
N ALA A 137 7.19 -23.32 4.84
CA ALA A 137 6.05 -24.09 5.35
C ALA A 137 6.48 -25.23 6.30
N THR A 138 7.61 -25.88 6.00
CA THR A 138 8.18 -26.91 6.90
C THR A 138 8.57 -26.30 8.26
N HIS A 139 9.19 -25.12 8.29
CA HIS A 139 9.49 -24.45 9.56
C HIS A 139 8.23 -24.05 10.33
N TYR A 140 7.15 -23.64 9.66
CA TYR A 140 5.86 -23.41 10.31
C TYR A 140 5.31 -24.71 10.94
N GLU A 141 5.40 -25.85 10.24
CA GLU A 141 5.01 -27.16 10.79
C GLU A 141 5.83 -27.50 12.06
N GLU A 142 7.16 -27.34 11.98
CA GLU A 142 8.09 -27.60 13.08
C GLU A 142 7.89 -26.64 14.27
N ALA A 143 7.46 -25.41 13.99
CA ALA A 143 7.08 -24.41 14.99
C ALA A 143 5.75 -24.74 15.70
N GLY A 144 4.99 -25.72 15.21
CA GLY A 144 3.75 -26.20 15.84
C GLY A 144 2.46 -25.72 15.18
N PHE A 145 2.53 -25.11 13.99
CA PHE A 145 1.33 -24.81 13.21
C PHE A 145 0.71 -26.09 12.67
N MET A 146 -0.61 -26.22 12.84
CA MET A 146 -1.35 -27.35 12.28
C MET A 146 -1.54 -27.16 10.79
N ARG A 147 -0.85 -28.00 10.00
CA ARG A 147 -1.00 -28.11 8.56
C ARG A 147 -2.44 -28.48 8.17
N PRO A 148 -3.03 -27.85 7.13
CA PRO A 148 -4.33 -28.27 6.61
C PRO A 148 -4.23 -29.61 5.87
N ASP A 149 -5.33 -30.38 5.89
CA ASP A 149 -5.41 -31.67 5.18
C ASP A 149 -5.37 -31.50 3.65
N ASP A 150 -5.98 -30.42 3.16
CA ASP A 150 -6.12 -30.08 1.75
C ASP A 150 -5.37 -28.79 1.42
N ASP A 151 -4.80 -28.74 0.21
CA ASP A 151 -4.23 -27.54 -0.41
C ASP A 151 -3.20 -26.74 0.43
N PRO A 152 -2.25 -27.40 1.14
CA PRO A 152 -1.35 -26.72 2.09
C PRO A 152 -0.42 -25.67 1.47
N MET A 153 -0.20 -25.73 0.15
CA MET A 153 0.63 -24.80 -0.61
C MET A 153 -0.16 -23.99 -1.66
N SER A 154 -1.49 -24.10 -1.64
CA SER A 154 -2.39 -23.47 -2.59
C SER A 154 -3.62 -22.91 -1.87
N GLY A 155 -3.41 -22.29 -0.71
CA GLY A 155 -4.42 -21.51 0.00
C GLY A 155 -5.03 -22.17 1.24
N GLY A 156 -4.69 -23.42 1.55
CA GLY A 156 -5.09 -24.08 2.79
C GLY A 156 -4.52 -23.35 4.02
N VAL A 157 -5.38 -23.05 5.00
CA VAL A 157 -4.99 -22.28 6.19
C VAL A 157 -4.37 -23.16 7.28
N TRP A 158 -3.12 -22.87 7.60
CA TRP A 158 -2.37 -23.46 8.71
C TRP A 158 -2.71 -22.75 10.02
N LYS A 159 -3.00 -23.53 11.06
CA LYS A 159 -3.54 -23.01 12.34
C LYS A 159 -2.49 -23.10 13.44
N GLY A 160 -1.90 -21.97 13.82
CA GLY A 160 -1.05 -21.85 15.01
C GLY A 160 -1.84 -21.32 16.21
N GLY A 161 -2.42 -20.13 16.07
CA GLY A 161 -3.09 -19.40 17.16
C GLY A 161 -2.10 -18.72 18.11
N PRO A 162 -2.60 -18.03 19.14
CA PRO A 162 -1.78 -17.17 19.99
C PRO A 162 -0.76 -17.94 20.83
N ASP A 163 -1.08 -19.18 21.24
CA ASP A 163 -0.20 -20.01 22.06
C ASP A 163 1.05 -20.48 21.29
N VAL A 164 0.90 -20.80 19.99
CA VAL A 164 2.02 -21.17 19.13
C VAL A 164 2.93 -19.98 18.92
N VAL A 165 2.38 -18.82 18.53
CA VAL A 165 3.17 -17.60 18.31
C VAL A 165 3.89 -17.17 19.59
N ALA A 166 3.21 -17.17 20.74
CA ALA A 166 3.83 -16.81 22.03
C ALA A 166 4.94 -17.78 22.48
N GLY A 167 4.95 -19.00 21.94
CA GLY A 167 6.02 -19.98 22.17
C GLY A 167 7.30 -19.70 21.36
N LEU A 168 7.22 -18.87 20.32
CA LEU A 168 8.35 -18.53 19.45
C LEU A 168 9.07 -17.30 19.99
N ASP A 169 10.36 -17.48 20.30
CA ASP A 169 11.18 -16.45 20.93
C ASP A 169 11.29 -15.20 20.03
N GLY A 170 10.84 -14.06 20.55
CA GLY A 170 10.85 -12.77 19.86
C GLY A 170 9.70 -12.54 18.88
N LEU A 171 8.73 -13.47 18.75
CA LEU A 171 7.52 -13.26 17.96
C LEU A 171 6.33 -12.97 18.88
N GLY A 172 5.66 -11.84 18.64
CA GLY A 172 4.46 -11.44 19.36
C GLY A 172 3.37 -10.84 18.48
N SER A 173 3.61 -10.74 17.17
CA SER A 173 2.73 -10.07 16.23
C SER A 173 1.47 -10.91 15.98
N PRO A 174 0.27 -10.40 16.31
CA PRO A 174 -0.98 -11.14 16.14
C PRO A 174 -1.23 -11.62 14.71
N GLU A 175 -0.77 -10.89 13.71
CA GLU A 175 -0.94 -11.21 12.29
C GLU A 175 -0.23 -12.50 11.84
N LEU A 176 0.60 -13.11 12.67
CA LEU A 176 1.33 -14.35 12.36
C LEU A 176 0.65 -15.61 12.92
N GLN A 177 -0.53 -15.49 13.54
CA GLN A 177 -1.22 -16.62 14.19
C GLN A 177 -1.71 -17.68 13.22
N HIS A 178 -2.02 -17.29 12.00
CA HIS A 178 -2.49 -18.17 10.93
C HIS A 178 -1.74 -17.83 9.65
N VAL A 179 -1.43 -18.84 8.84
CA VAL A 179 -0.70 -18.65 7.58
C VAL A 179 -1.33 -19.49 6.47
N ALA A 180 -1.31 -18.97 5.25
CA ALA A 180 -1.61 -19.70 4.03
C ALA A 180 -0.48 -19.44 3.02
N PHE A 181 -0.15 -20.46 2.24
CA PHE A 181 0.86 -20.37 1.20
C PHE A 181 0.20 -20.49 -0.16
N LEU A 182 0.63 -19.66 -1.09
CA LEU A 182 0.26 -19.68 -2.51
C LEU A 182 1.56 -19.79 -3.30
N GLU A 183 2.04 -21.03 -3.46
CA GLU A 183 3.39 -21.31 -3.99
C GLU A 183 3.56 -20.85 -5.44
N ASP A 184 2.53 -21.05 -6.28
CA ASP A 184 2.56 -20.70 -7.70
C ASP A 184 2.61 -19.17 -7.92
N GLU A 185 2.00 -18.41 -7.00
CA GLU A 185 1.99 -16.95 -6.97
C GLU A 185 3.21 -16.38 -6.21
N GLY A 186 3.92 -17.22 -5.46
CA GLY A 186 5.01 -16.84 -4.56
C GLY A 186 4.53 -15.93 -3.43
N LEU A 187 3.33 -16.17 -2.89
CA LEU A 187 2.74 -15.37 -1.82
C LEU A 187 2.67 -16.16 -0.51
N LEU A 188 2.93 -15.45 0.58
CA LEU A 188 2.63 -15.88 1.95
C LEU A 188 1.56 -14.94 2.50
N LEU A 189 0.43 -15.50 2.92
CA LEU A 189 -0.64 -14.75 3.56
C LEU A 189 -0.67 -15.08 5.05
N SER A 190 -0.87 -14.09 5.91
CA SER A 190 -1.02 -14.33 7.34
C SER A 190 -2.13 -13.48 7.95
N SER A 191 -2.69 -13.94 9.07
CA SER A 191 -3.78 -13.27 9.74
C SER A 191 -3.80 -13.55 11.24
N ASP A 192 -4.44 -12.66 11.97
CA ASP A 192 -4.83 -12.83 13.37
C ASP A 192 -6.05 -13.76 13.55
N ASN A 193 -6.77 -14.07 12.46
CA ASN A 193 -7.98 -14.87 12.50
C ASN A 193 -8.04 -15.89 11.34
N ALA A 194 -8.11 -17.19 11.69
CA ALA A 194 -8.16 -18.25 10.69
C ALA A 194 -9.34 -18.13 9.71
N GLY A 195 -10.54 -17.80 10.20
CA GLY A 195 -11.72 -17.67 9.36
C GLY A 195 -11.65 -16.46 8.44
N TYR A 196 -11.03 -15.37 8.90
CA TYR A 196 -10.77 -14.21 8.05
C TYR A 196 -9.75 -14.54 6.96
N LEU A 197 -8.67 -15.25 7.29
CA LEU A 197 -7.69 -15.73 6.32
C LEU A 197 -8.29 -16.69 5.29
N GLU A 198 -9.11 -17.65 5.74
CA GLU A 198 -9.86 -18.56 4.85
C GLU A 198 -10.73 -17.78 3.85
N SER A 199 -11.34 -16.66 4.26
CA SER A 199 -12.10 -15.78 3.36
C SER A 199 -11.24 -14.85 2.50
N ALA A 200 -9.99 -14.59 2.89
CA ALA A 200 -9.08 -13.71 2.15
C ALA A 200 -8.37 -14.41 0.98
N VAL A 201 -8.12 -15.72 1.10
CA VAL A 201 -7.42 -16.53 0.09
C VAL A 201 -8.02 -16.42 -1.32
N PRO A 202 -9.35 -16.47 -1.54
CA PRO A 202 -9.94 -16.35 -2.88
C PRO A 202 -9.61 -15.05 -3.63
N PHE A 203 -9.37 -13.94 -2.93
CA PHE A 203 -8.95 -12.69 -3.55
C PHE A 203 -7.51 -12.78 -4.04
N ALA A 204 -6.63 -13.40 -3.26
CA ALA A 204 -5.23 -13.57 -3.62
C ALA A 204 -4.99 -14.62 -4.72
N THR A 205 -5.87 -15.61 -4.86
CA THR A 205 -5.87 -16.57 -5.98
C THR A 205 -6.52 -16.01 -7.25
N GLY A 206 -7.19 -14.86 -7.16
CA GLY A 206 -7.93 -14.24 -8.27
C GLY A 206 -9.27 -14.95 -8.57
N ASP A 207 -9.80 -15.73 -7.64
CA ASP A 207 -11.13 -16.33 -7.73
C ASP A 207 -12.24 -15.31 -7.42
N GLU A 208 -11.93 -14.26 -6.66
CA GLU A 208 -12.80 -13.11 -6.38
C GLU A 208 -12.11 -11.78 -6.71
N ASP A 209 -12.91 -10.76 -7.07
CA ASP A 209 -12.43 -9.39 -7.27
C ASP A 209 -12.17 -8.75 -5.90
N GLY A 210 -10.92 -8.36 -5.64
CA GLY A 210 -10.52 -7.74 -4.37
C GLY A 210 -10.78 -6.24 -4.28
N LEU A 211 -10.05 -5.59 -3.36
CA LEU A 211 -10.15 -4.17 -3.10
C LEU A 211 -9.74 -3.33 -4.32
N ASP A 212 -10.67 -2.49 -4.80
CA ASP A 212 -10.38 -1.47 -5.80
C ASP A 212 -9.89 -0.17 -5.14
N LEU A 213 -8.57 0.06 -5.19
CA LEU A 213 -7.93 1.29 -4.77
C LEU A 213 -7.43 2.13 -5.95
N SER A 214 -7.84 1.87 -7.20
CA SER A 214 -7.20 2.50 -8.36
C SER A 214 -7.25 4.04 -8.34
N HIS A 215 -8.32 4.62 -7.79
CA HIS A 215 -8.49 6.07 -7.66
C HIS A 215 -7.57 6.70 -6.60
N LEU A 216 -7.20 5.96 -5.55
CA LEU A 216 -6.25 6.42 -4.52
C LEU A 216 -4.80 6.06 -4.87
N ALA A 217 -4.56 4.84 -5.34
CA ALA A 217 -3.24 4.31 -5.65
C ALA A 217 -2.70 4.77 -7.01
N GLY A 218 -3.57 5.00 -7.98
CA GLY A 218 -3.19 5.43 -9.34
C GLY A 218 -2.33 6.70 -9.36
N PRO A 219 -2.73 7.78 -8.67
CA PRO A 219 -1.90 8.99 -8.55
C PRO A 219 -0.59 8.78 -7.80
N ALA A 220 -0.54 7.85 -6.84
CA ALA A 220 0.67 7.54 -6.08
C ALA A 220 1.70 6.73 -6.88
N GLY A 221 1.28 6.05 -7.95
CA GLY A 221 2.15 5.21 -8.76
C GLY A 221 2.72 4.06 -7.93
N ASP A 222 4.05 3.89 -7.96
CA ASP A 222 4.76 2.86 -7.21
C ASP A 222 5.54 3.47 -6.02
N PRO A 223 4.88 3.68 -4.88
CA PRO A 223 5.56 4.23 -3.70
C PRO A 223 6.45 3.20 -3.00
N LEU A 224 7.45 3.69 -2.28
CA LEU A 224 8.29 2.89 -1.39
C LEU A 224 7.50 2.44 -0.16
N ALA A 225 6.67 3.34 0.39
CA ALA A 225 5.79 3.08 1.51
C ALA A 225 4.50 3.89 1.36
N ALA A 226 3.37 3.30 1.73
CA ALA A 226 2.09 3.99 1.68
C ALA A 226 1.12 3.52 2.77
N VAL A 227 0.22 4.41 3.16
CA VAL A 227 -0.94 4.10 4.00
C VAL A 227 -2.19 4.64 3.32
N ALA A 228 -3.21 3.81 3.19
CA ALA A 228 -4.52 4.19 2.66
C ALA A 228 -5.62 3.91 3.68
N LEU A 229 -6.59 4.81 3.76
CA LEU A 229 -7.81 4.70 4.55
C LEU A 229 -8.99 4.82 3.58
N ALA A 230 -9.85 3.81 3.55
CA ALA A 230 -10.98 3.74 2.64
C ALA A 230 -12.31 3.93 3.38
N LYS A 231 -13.29 4.49 2.66
CA LYS A 231 -14.67 4.68 3.13
C LYS A 231 -14.68 5.50 4.44
N ASP A 232 -15.67 5.23 5.28
CA ASP A 232 -15.89 5.92 6.55
C ASP A 232 -14.68 5.89 7.49
N LEU A 233 -13.74 4.92 7.34
CA LEU A 233 -12.55 4.86 8.20
C LEU A 233 -11.65 6.09 7.99
N ALA A 234 -11.57 6.63 6.77
CA ALA A 234 -10.82 7.86 6.53
C ALA A 234 -11.36 9.00 7.41
N CYS A 235 -12.68 9.13 7.50
CA CYS A 235 -13.29 10.12 8.38
C CYS A 235 -13.12 9.82 9.87
N GLU A 236 -13.27 8.55 10.28
CA GLU A 236 -13.14 8.15 11.68
C GLU A 236 -11.71 8.43 12.21
N GLU A 237 -10.68 8.12 11.43
CA GLU A 237 -9.27 8.25 11.82
C GLU A 237 -8.72 9.67 11.66
N LEU A 238 -9.27 10.46 10.72
CA LEU A 238 -8.79 11.81 10.40
C LEU A 238 -9.64 12.93 11.03
N SER A 239 -10.54 12.59 11.96
CA SER A 239 -11.41 13.58 12.60
C SER A 239 -10.70 14.39 13.69
N MET A 240 -11.09 15.66 13.83
CA MET A 240 -10.72 16.52 14.97
C MET A 240 -11.51 16.22 16.25
N ALA A 241 -12.50 15.31 16.21
CA ALA A 241 -13.43 15.07 17.32
C ALA A 241 -12.75 14.63 18.63
N SER A 242 -11.56 14.04 18.54
CA SER A 242 -10.76 13.59 19.69
C SER A 242 -9.80 14.65 20.23
N ALA A 243 -9.58 15.76 19.51
CA ALA A 243 -8.68 16.83 19.91
C ALA A 243 -9.27 17.69 21.04
N ASP A 244 -8.40 18.41 21.75
CA ASP A 244 -8.84 19.34 22.80
C ASP A 244 -9.72 20.48 22.23
N PRO A 245 -10.70 21.02 22.99
CA PRO A 245 -11.63 22.02 22.49
C PRO A 245 -10.97 23.30 21.93
N ASP A 246 -9.84 23.70 22.49
CA ASP A 246 -9.08 24.86 22.01
C ASP A 246 -8.42 24.57 20.64
N ALA A 247 -7.93 23.35 20.44
CA ALA A 247 -7.38 22.90 19.16
C ALA A 247 -8.48 22.79 18.09
N GLN A 248 -9.68 22.29 18.46
CA GLN A 248 -10.84 22.28 17.57
C GLN A 248 -11.23 23.70 17.13
N ALA A 249 -11.33 24.65 18.08
CA ALA A 249 -11.66 26.03 17.75
C ALA A 249 -10.61 26.73 16.89
N GLN A 250 -9.32 26.37 17.05
CA GLN A 250 -8.25 26.87 16.18
C GLN A 250 -8.34 26.25 14.79
N ALA A 251 -8.61 24.95 14.69
CA ALA A 251 -8.81 24.26 13.42
C ALA A 251 -10.00 24.84 12.64
N ASP A 252 -11.13 25.09 13.30
CA ASP A 252 -12.30 25.73 12.69
C ASP A 252 -11.95 27.08 12.06
N GLN A 253 -11.13 27.89 12.76
CA GLN A 253 -10.69 29.18 12.23
C GLN A 253 -9.77 29.03 11.02
N LEU A 254 -8.90 28.02 10.98
CA LEU A 254 -8.02 27.75 9.85
C LEU A 254 -8.83 27.27 8.65
N VAL A 255 -9.79 26.37 8.86
CA VAL A 255 -10.72 25.86 7.84
C VAL A 255 -11.56 27.00 7.25
N ASP A 256 -12.14 27.86 8.10
CA ASP A 256 -12.92 29.01 7.65
C ASP A 256 -12.07 29.98 6.81
N GLN A 257 -10.82 30.23 7.21
CA GLN A 257 -9.89 31.07 6.46
C GLN A 257 -9.48 30.45 5.13
N ALA A 258 -9.38 29.12 5.06
CA ALA A 258 -9.08 28.38 3.84
C ALA A 258 -10.28 28.32 2.86
N GLY A 259 -11.49 28.70 3.30
CA GLY A 259 -12.70 28.66 2.48
C GLY A 259 -13.58 27.43 2.70
N GLY A 260 -13.41 26.75 3.83
CA GLY A 260 -14.11 25.52 4.18
C GLY A 260 -13.44 24.27 3.59
N VAL A 261 -13.73 23.11 4.17
CA VAL A 261 -13.37 21.79 3.65
C VAL A 261 -14.59 20.87 3.68
N ASP A 262 -14.56 19.79 2.90
CA ASP A 262 -15.58 18.75 2.90
C ASP A 262 -15.06 17.45 3.57
N PRO A 263 -15.97 16.59 4.06
CA PRO A 263 -15.61 15.25 4.52
C PRO A 263 -14.98 14.42 3.41
N VAL A 264 -13.99 13.61 3.77
CA VAL A 264 -13.29 12.71 2.83
C VAL A 264 -13.94 11.32 2.84
N THR A 265 -14.03 10.69 1.67
CA THR A 265 -14.52 9.31 1.49
C THR A 265 -13.39 8.29 1.37
N GLY A 266 -12.16 8.77 1.27
CA GLY A 266 -10.95 7.99 1.16
C GLY A 266 -9.73 8.88 1.28
N TYR A 267 -8.61 8.29 1.69
CA TYR A 267 -7.38 9.00 1.94
C TYR A 267 -6.19 8.10 1.66
N LEU A 268 -5.12 8.67 1.12
CA LEU A 268 -3.86 7.99 0.94
C LEU A 268 -2.70 8.95 1.17
N VAL A 269 -1.67 8.48 1.87
CA VAL A 269 -0.35 9.12 1.89
C VAL A 269 0.69 8.11 1.46
N ALA A 270 1.60 8.55 0.60
CA ALA A 270 2.65 7.72 0.04
C ALA A 270 3.97 8.48 -0.06
N ILE A 271 5.06 7.78 0.26
CA ILE A 271 6.42 8.24 0.02
C ILE A 271 7.02 7.35 -1.07
N GLY A 272 7.47 7.98 -2.15
CA GLY A 272 8.20 7.35 -3.24
C GLY A 272 9.70 7.63 -3.21
N PRO A 273 10.43 7.23 -4.28
CA PRO A 273 11.84 7.53 -4.45
C PRO A 273 12.15 9.03 -4.36
N ASP A 274 13.39 9.38 -4.05
CA ASP A 274 13.85 10.78 -3.89
C ASP A 274 13.04 11.62 -2.87
N ARG A 275 12.29 10.96 -1.98
CA ARG A 275 11.39 11.58 -0.98
C ARG A 275 10.14 12.22 -1.60
N SER A 276 9.71 11.78 -2.79
CA SER A 276 8.46 12.26 -3.39
C SER A 276 7.29 11.92 -2.47
N LEU A 277 6.52 12.93 -2.04
CA LEU A 277 5.30 12.77 -1.28
C LEU A 277 4.10 12.87 -2.22
N THR A 278 3.16 11.93 -2.08
CA THR A 278 1.83 12.03 -2.67
C THR A 278 0.79 11.85 -1.58
N VAL A 279 -0.13 12.80 -1.47
CA VAL A 279 -1.33 12.70 -0.64
C VAL A 279 -2.55 12.75 -1.55
N VAL A 280 -3.45 11.78 -1.43
CA VAL A 280 -4.71 11.72 -2.19
C VAL A 280 -5.88 11.80 -1.22
N LEU A 281 -6.80 12.71 -1.48
CA LEU A 281 -8.04 12.88 -0.75
C LEU A 281 -9.19 12.56 -1.70
N ASP A 282 -10.05 11.63 -1.33
CA ASP A 282 -11.23 11.27 -2.10
C ASP A 282 -12.49 11.95 -1.53
N PHE A 283 -13.38 12.37 -2.42
CA PHE A 283 -14.62 13.08 -2.08
C PHE A 283 -15.83 12.45 -2.77
N GLU A 284 -17.04 12.88 -2.40
CA GLU A 284 -18.27 12.34 -2.98
C GLU A 284 -18.46 12.76 -4.45
N ASN A 285 -17.88 13.89 -4.87
CA ASN A 285 -18.02 14.42 -6.23
C ASN A 285 -16.93 15.44 -6.61
N ASP A 286 -16.85 15.72 -7.91
CA ASP A 286 -15.87 16.62 -8.53
C ASP A 286 -15.96 18.07 -8.01
N ASP A 287 -17.17 18.58 -7.73
CA ASP A 287 -17.35 19.95 -7.24
C ASP A 287 -16.68 20.11 -5.84
N GLN A 288 -16.80 19.10 -4.98
CA GLN A 288 -16.11 19.06 -3.69
C GLN A 288 -14.60 18.99 -3.87
N ALA A 289 -14.10 18.16 -4.78
CA ALA A 289 -12.67 18.05 -5.06
C ALA A 289 -12.09 19.39 -5.54
N GLU A 290 -12.74 20.09 -6.49
CA GLU A 290 -12.29 21.40 -6.98
C GLU A 290 -12.27 22.49 -5.88
N GLN A 291 -13.24 22.47 -4.96
CA GLN A 291 -13.23 23.37 -3.81
C GLN A 291 -12.08 23.02 -2.86
N ASN A 292 -11.96 21.74 -2.49
CA ASN A 292 -10.97 21.27 -1.53
C ASN A 292 -9.54 21.41 -2.05
N ALA A 293 -9.28 21.29 -3.35
CA ALA A 293 -7.95 21.56 -3.90
C ALA A 293 -7.43 22.95 -3.52
N ARG A 294 -8.30 23.97 -3.56
CA ARG A 294 -7.93 25.34 -3.14
C ARG A 294 -7.76 25.46 -1.63
N SER A 295 -8.69 24.90 -0.85
CA SER A 295 -8.64 24.96 0.61
C SER A 295 -7.44 24.20 1.17
N ARG A 296 -7.20 22.97 0.71
CA ARG A 296 -6.09 22.11 1.14
C ARG A 296 -4.74 22.68 0.73
N LYS A 297 -4.64 23.34 -0.41
CA LYS A 297 -3.44 24.13 -0.77
C LYS A 297 -3.15 25.25 0.23
N ALA A 298 -4.17 25.93 0.74
CA ALA A 298 -3.99 26.95 1.76
C ALA A 298 -3.60 26.34 3.13
N LEU A 299 -4.21 25.21 3.49
CA LEU A 299 -3.96 24.50 4.75
C LEU A 299 -2.60 23.79 4.80
N ALA A 300 -2.02 23.42 3.65
CA ALA A 300 -0.69 22.81 3.59
C ALA A 300 0.44 23.71 4.11
N GLY A 301 0.21 25.03 4.24
CA GLY A 301 1.13 25.96 4.90
C GLY A 301 0.70 26.36 6.31
N ALA A 302 -0.27 25.66 6.91
CA ALA A 302 -0.80 25.95 8.23
C ALA A 302 -0.22 25.02 9.31
N GLU A 303 -0.49 25.39 10.57
CA GLU A 303 -0.27 24.54 11.73
C GLU A 303 -1.43 23.53 11.87
N ASP A 304 -1.10 22.30 12.26
CA ASP A 304 -2.05 21.31 12.75
C ASP A 304 -2.15 21.43 14.29
N PRO A 305 -3.20 22.07 14.83
CA PRO A 305 -3.34 22.23 16.27
C PRO A 305 -3.65 20.91 16.99
N GLY A 306 -4.16 19.89 16.30
CA GLY A 306 -4.43 18.58 16.87
C GLY A 306 -3.16 17.76 17.09
N GLN A 307 -2.15 17.98 16.25
CA GLN A 307 -0.87 17.28 16.30
C GLN A 307 0.30 18.14 16.80
N LEU A 308 0.07 19.44 17.02
CA LEU A 308 1.07 20.42 17.46
C LEU A 308 2.30 20.48 16.54
N LEU A 309 2.07 20.36 15.23
CA LEU A 309 3.09 20.42 14.17
C LEU A 309 2.67 21.41 13.09
N ALA A 310 3.61 21.84 12.25
CA ALA A 310 3.29 22.58 11.04
C ALA A 310 3.49 21.70 9.80
N TYR A 311 2.59 21.78 8.83
CA TYR A 311 2.67 20.92 7.64
C TYR A 311 3.91 21.22 6.78
N ASP A 312 4.42 22.46 6.81
CA ASP A 312 5.66 22.86 6.15
C ASP A 312 6.93 22.29 6.83
N GLU A 313 6.82 21.80 8.07
CA GLU A 313 7.87 21.00 8.69
C GLU A 313 7.85 19.56 8.17
N LEU A 314 6.72 19.07 7.64
CA LEU A 314 6.60 17.70 7.15
C LEU A 314 6.95 17.56 5.67
N PHE A 315 6.60 18.55 4.84
CA PHE A 315 6.90 18.52 3.40
C PHE A 315 6.90 19.91 2.77
N ASP A 316 7.61 20.02 1.65
CA ASP A 316 7.46 21.12 0.70
C ASP A 316 6.38 20.77 -0.32
N LEU A 317 5.33 21.58 -0.41
CA LEU A 317 4.26 21.37 -1.39
C LEU A 317 4.67 21.89 -2.77
N ASP A 318 4.69 21.01 -3.77
CA ASP A 318 5.00 21.36 -5.15
C ASP A 318 3.72 21.70 -5.93
N ASP A 319 2.69 20.85 -5.82
CA ASP A 319 1.45 21.03 -6.57
C ASP A 319 0.20 20.46 -5.87
N VAL A 320 -0.97 20.99 -6.25
CA VAL A 320 -2.28 20.51 -5.82
C VAL A 320 -3.23 20.53 -7.01
N GLU A 321 -3.72 19.36 -7.40
CA GLU A 321 -4.64 19.19 -8.52
C GLU A 321 -5.91 18.46 -8.06
N ALA A 322 -7.04 18.80 -8.68
CA ALA A 322 -8.26 18.00 -8.58
C ALA A 322 -8.42 17.19 -9.87
N ASP A 323 -8.68 15.89 -9.75
CA ASP A 323 -8.98 14.99 -10.86
C ASP A 323 -10.19 14.13 -10.51
N GLY A 324 -11.29 14.35 -11.24
CA GLY A 324 -12.60 13.79 -10.89
C GLY A 324 -12.97 14.14 -9.45
N HIS A 325 -13.28 13.13 -8.66
CA HIS A 325 -13.63 13.24 -7.24
C HIS A 325 -12.42 13.24 -6.29
N THR A 326 -11.19 13.28 -6.79
CA THR A 326 -9.97 13.25 -5.97
C THR A 326 -9.23 14.57 -5.97
N VAL A 327 -8.55 14.89 -4.87
CA VAL A 327 -7.53 15.93 -4.77
C VAL A 327 -6.19 15.27 -4.51
N VAL A 328 -5.21 15.57 -5.35
CA VAL A 328 -3.84 15.06 -5.26
C VAL A 328 -2.91 16.20 -4.88
N LEU A 329 -2.22 16.06 -3.75
CA LEU A 329 -1.13 16.92 -3.36
C LEU A 329 0.18 16.19 -3.63
N THR A 330 1.09 16.85 -4.33
CA THR A 330 2.44 16.34 -4.56
C THR A 330 3.47 17.27 -3.96
N GLY A 331 4.55 16.69 -3.46
CA GLY A 331 5.60 17.46 -2.80
C GLY A 331 6.85 16.66 -2.51
N THR A 332 7.72 17.23 -1.68
CA THR A 332 8.94 16.59 -1.20
C THR A 332 8.89 16.45 0.31
N ALA A 333 9.01 15.23 0.81
CA ALA A 333 8.94 14.90 2.23
C ALA A 333 10.22 15.28 3.00
N HIS A 334 10.05 15.88 4.17
CA HIS A 334 11.09 16.12 5.17
C HIS A 334 11.18 14.92 6.12
N LEU A 335 11.86 13.86 5.67
CA LEU A 335 11.89 12.56 6.39
C LEU A 335 12.29 12.65 7.87
N ALA A 336 13.10 13.65 8.25
CA ALA A 336 13.52 13.86 9.65
C ALA A 336 12.36 14.14 10.61
N ASN A 337 11.19 14.54 10.10
CA ASN A 337 10.00 14.87 10.88
C ASN A 337 8.88 13.82 10.73
N ALA A 338 9.22 12.61 10.29
CA ALA A 338 8.29 11.48 10.16
C ALA A 338 6.97 11.83 9.46
N PRO A 339 7.02 12.30 8.19
CA PRO A 339 5.83 12.76 7.48
C PRO A 339 4.80 11.66 7.24
N LEU A 340 5.20 10.41 6.94
CA LEU A 340 4.28 9.30 6.74
C LEU A 340 3.54 8.95 8.04
N SER A 341 4.25 8.87 9.16
CA SER A 341 3.66 8.64 10.48
C SER A 341 2.66 9.73 10.84
N ASN A 342 3.05 11.01 10.73
CA ASN A 342 2.19 12.16 11.06
C ASN A 342 1.03 12.37 10.07
N LEU A 343 1.16 11.91 8.82
CA LEU A 343 0.11 12.03 7.80
C LEU A 343 -0.72 10.74 7.66
N SER A 344 -0.40 9.66 8.36
CA SER A 344 -1.18 8.41 8.29
C SER A 344 -2.32 8.33 9.32
N SER A 345 -2.39 9.30 10.23
CA SER A 345 -3.39 9.40 11.30
C SER A 345 -3.58 10.85 11.73
N GLY A 346 -4.64 11.13 12.50
CA GLY A 346 -4.91 12.47 12.98
C GLY A 346 -5.51 13.38 11.90
N PRO A 347 -5.78 14.65 12.21
CA PRO A 347 -6.62 15.54 11.41
C PRO A 347 -5.92 16.08 10.15
N VAL A 348 -5.48 15.20 9.26
CA VAL A 348 -4.61 15.57 8.13
C VAL A 348 -5.29 16.57 7.19
N LEU A 349 -4.62 17.72 7.07
CA LEU A 349 -5.05 18.97 6.43
C LEU A 349 -6.47 19.40 6.84
N LEU A 350 -6.83 19.10 8.09
CA LEU A 350 -8.04 19.40 8.87
C LEU A 350 -9.36 18.89 8.27
N ALA A 351 -9.38 17.61 7.89
CA ALA A 351 -10.57 16.93 7.37
C ALA A 351 -11.79 17.07 8.32
N SER A 352 -12.90 17.64 7.83
CA SER A 352 -14.06 18.03 8.67
C SER A 352 -15.06 16.90 8.91
N CYS A 353 -14.54 15.75 9.32
CA CYS A 353 -15.30 14.69 9.95
C CYS A 353 -15.34 14.99 11.47
#